data_AF-A0A4Y8INC1-F1
#
_entry.id   AF-A0A4Y8INC1-F1
#
_cell.length_a   1.000
_cell.length_b   1.000
_cell.length_c   1.000
_cell.angle_alpha   90.00
_cell.angle_beta   90.00
_cell.angle_gamma   90.00
#
_symmetry.space_group_name_H-M   'P 1'
#
loop_
_entity.id
_entity.type
_entity.pdbx_description
1 polymer ?
#
loop_
_entity_poly.entity_id
_entity_poly.type
_entity_poly.pdbx_seq_one_letter_code
_entity_poly.pdbx_strand_id
1 'polypeptide(L)'
;MCRECYIVSELFNAAKSHPHQNYIPSLAFINEMLKQERIELFAGDCPLEEVEKHLSDELHYTIKHCFRCKSCKLYFLIGACIRGVPIYEIKENIETVNFDNILWGRFGTLYKQNSR
;
A
#
# COMPACT_ATOMS: atom_id res chain seq x y z
N MET A 1 -2.95 -10.91 -15.43
CA MET A 1 -3.29 -9.66 -14.72
C MET A 1 -4.69 -9.19 -15.14
N CYS A 2 -5.58 -8.81 -14.21
CA CYS A 2 -6.93 -8.31 -14.57
C CYS A 2 -6.94 -6.79 -14.87
N ARG A 3 -8.06 -6.25 -15.35
CA ARG A 3 -8.22 -4.82 -15.68
C ARG A 3 -7.90 -3.90 -14.51
N GLU A 4 -8.40 -4.20 -13.32
CA GLU A 4 -8.14 -3.39 -12.13
C GLU A 4 -6.66 -3.43 -11.73
N CYS A 5 -6.06 -4.63 -11.85
CA CYS A 5 -4.65 -4.83 -11.60
C CYS A 5 -3.77 -4.04 -12.60
N TYR A 6 -4.20 -3.90 -13.86
CA TYR A 6 -3.50 -3.09 -14.88
C TYR A 6 -3.49 -1.60 -14.54
N ILE A 7 -4.63 -1.04 -14.11
CA ILE A 7 -4.73 0.39 -13.75
C ILE A 7 -3.78 0.74 -12.60
N VAL A 8 -3.76 -0.07 -11.54
CA VAL A 8 -2.85 0.15 -10.39
C VAL A 8 -1.39 -0.09 -10.78
N SER A 9 -1.12 -1.06 -11.67
CA SER A 9 0.22 -1.27 -12.21
C SER A 9 0.74 -0.05 -12.96
N GLU A 10 -0.07 0.54 -13.82
CA GLU A 10 0.30 1.74 -14.57
C GLU A 10 0.52 2.95 -13.66
N LEU A 11 -0.33 3.10 -12.63
CA LEU A 11 -0.09 4.10 -11.57
C LEU A 11 1.29 3.90 -10.94
N PHE A 12 1.64 2.69 -10.54
CA PHE A 12 2.93 2.39 -9.88
C PHE A 12 4.11 2.64 -10.82
N ASN A 13 3.98 2.27 -12.10
CA ASN A 13 4.99 2.52 -13.12
C ASN A 13 5.20 4.02 -13.34
N ALA A 14 4.12 4.79 -13.44
CA ALA A 14 4.19 6.26 -13.59
C ALA A 14 4.79 6.92 -12.33
N ALA A 15 4.38 6.46 -11.14
CA ALA A 15 4.81 7.03 -9.87
C ALA A 15 6.34 6.96 -9.70
N LYS A 16 6.97 5.87 -10.15
CA LYS A 16 8.44 5.65 -10.10
C LYS A 16 9.27 6.71 -10.83
N SER A 17 8.70 7.46 -11.78
CA SER A 17 9.43 8.54 -12.46
C SER A 17 9.77 9.70 -11.52
N HIS A 18 8.86 10.03 -10.60
CA HIS A 18 9.00 11.10 -9.61
C HIS A 18 8.44 10.62 -8.25
N PRO A 19 9.13 9.66 -7.60
CA PRO A 19 8.54 8.83 -6.55
C PRO A 19 8.08 9.61 -5.32
N HIS A 20 8.78 10.69 -4.96
CA HIS A 20 8.39 11.57 -3.85
C HIS A 20 7.15 12.41 -4.20
N GLN A 21 7.15 13.05 -5.36
CA GLN A 21 6.06 13.93 -5.80
C GLN A 21 4.76 13.14 -6.05
N ASN A 22 4.90 11.89 -6.49
CA ASN A 22 3.77 11.03 -6.83
C ASN A 22 3.24 10.19 -5.65
N TYR A 23 3.87 10.24 -4.47
CA TYR A 23 3.45 9.39 -3.35
C TYR A 23 2.05 9.73 -2.84
N ILE A 24 1.82 10.98 -2.43
CA ILE A 24 0.49 11.42 -1.96
C ILE A 24 -0.58 11.29 -3.06
N PRO A 25 -0.34 11.73 -4.32
CA PRO A 25 -1.28 11.48 -5.41
C PRO A 25 -1.60 9.99 -5.64
N SER A 26 -0.62 9.10 -5.50
CA SER A 26 -0.85 7.65 -5.61
C SER A 26 -1.75 7.13 -4.50
N LEU A 27 -1.56 7.59 -3.26
CA LEU A 27 -2.42 7.21 -2.13
C LEU A 27 -3.86 7.69 -2.34
N ALA A 28 -4.07 8.90 -2.85
CA ALA A 28 -5.40 9.40 -3.17
C ALA A 28 -6.11 8.52 -4.22
N PHE A 29 -5.40 8.11 -5.28
CA PHE A 29 -5.95 7.19 -6.27
C PHE A 29 -6.27 5.81 -5.68
N ILE A 30 -5.35 5.26 -4.89
CA ILE A 30 -5.54 3.97 -4.20
C ILE A 30 -6.77 4.04 -3.27
N ASN A 31 -6.98 5.16 -2.59
CA ASN A 31 -8.15 5.35 -1.73
C ASN A 31 -9.46 5.24 -2.52
N GLU A 32 -9.54 5.82 -3.71
CA GLU A 32 -10.71 5.66 -4.58
C GLU A 32 -10.91 4.20 -5.01
N MET A 33 -9.83 3.46 -5.28
CA MET A 33 -9.91 2.03 -5.60
C MET A 33 -10.38 1.18 -4.41
N LEU A 34 -10.04 1.57 -3.17
CA LEU A 34 -10.56 0.95 -1.94
C LEU A 34 -12.05 1.22 -1.77
N LYS A 35 -12.50 2.47 -1.94
CA LYS A 35 -13.92 2.86 -1.85
C LYS A 35 -14.79 2.13 -2.87
N GLN A 36 -14.26 1.91 -4.07
CA GLN A 36 -14.92 1.13 -5.13
C GLN A 36 -14.80 -0.38 -4.94
N GLU A 37 -14.19 -0.84 -3.84
CA GLU A 37 -14.00 -2.24 -3.51
C GLU A 37 -13.21 -3.07 -4.56
N ARG A 38 -12.44 -2.40 -5.42
CA ARG A 38 -11.64 -3.06 -6.47
C ARG A 38 -10.38 -3.71 -5.89
N ILE A 39 -9.84 -3.08 -4.85
CA ILE A 39 -8.74 -3.58 -4.03
C ILE A 39 -9.15 -3.55 -2.56
N GLU A 40 -8.39 -4.22 -1.72
CA GLU A 40 -8.49 -4.14 -0.26
C GLU A 40 -7.13 -3.82 0.35
N LEU A 41 -7.12 -3.13 1.49
CA LEU A 41 -5.93 -3.04 2.32
C LEU A 41 -5.71 -4.41 2.97
N PHE A 42 -4.72 -5.14 2.48
CA PHE A 42 -4.41 -6.48 2.96
C PHE A 42 -3.60 -6.43 4.25
N ALA A 43 -2.52 -5.65 4.27
CA ALA A 43 -1.70 -5.39 5.43
C ALA A 43 -1.11 -3.98 5.36
N GLY A 44 -0.94 -3.28 6.47
CA GLY A 44 -0.33 -1.95 6.48
C GLY A 44 -0.08 -1.42 7.88
N ASP A 45 0.68 -0.34 7.93
CA ASP A 45 1.10 0.31 9.17
C ASP A 45 -0.02 1.11 9.84
N CYS A 46 -0.89 1.73 9.05
CA CYS A 46 -1.99 2.57 9.53
C CYS A 46 -3.14 2.62 8.50
N PRO A 47 -4.31 3.17 8.85
CA PRO A 47 -5.33 3.56 7.86
C PRO A 47 -4.72 4.52 6.83
N LEU A 48 -5.23 4.48 5.59
CA LEU A 48 -4.61 5.24 4.50
C LEU A 48 -4.75 6.76 4.70
N GLU A 49 -5.83 7.17 5.39
CA GLU A 49 -6.15 8.55 5.72
C GLU A 49 -5.18 9.16 6.75
N GLU A 50 -4.47 8.32 7.51
CA GLU A 50 -3.55 8.81 8.54
C GLU A 50 -2.12 8.99 8.03
N VAL A 51 -1.81 8.53 6.81
CA VAL A 51 -0.43 8.51 6.28
C VAL A 51 0.22 9.89 6.29
N GLU A 52 -0.48 10.91 5.78
CA GLU A 52 0.04 12.27 5.74
C GLU A 52 0.37 12.81 7.13
N LYS A 53 -0.49 12.51 8.11
CA LYS A 53 -0.27 12.90 9.50
C LYS A 53 0.95 12.18 10.08
N HIS A 54 1.02 10.85 9.96
CA HIS A 54 2.16 10.07 10.48
C HIS A 54 3.50 10.51 9.86
N LEU A 55 3.52 10.88 8.57
CA LEU A 55 4.72 11.43 7.93
C LEU A 55 5.06 12.84 8.43
N SER A 56 4.07 13.72 8.58
CA SER A 56 4.27 15.11 8.99
C SER A 56 4.70 15.23 10.45
N ASP A 57 4.15 14.38 11.31
CA ASP A 57 4.47 14.30 12.74
C ASP A 57 5.77 13.49 13.00
N GLU A 58 6.38 12.92 11.95
CA GLU A 58 7.56 12.04 12.01
C GLU A 58 7.44 10.90 13.05
N LEU A 59 6.21 10.40 13.30
CA LEU A 59 5.94 9.41 14.34
C LEU A 59 6.69 8.08 14.10
N HIS A 60 6.81 7.71 12.83
CA HIS A 60 7.58 6.55 12.38
C HIS A 60 8.38 6.90 11.13
N TYR A 61 9.62 6.41 11.07
CA TYR A 61 10.52 6.68 9.94
C TYR A 61 10.03 6.13 8.61
N THR A 62 9.21 5.08 8.64
CA THR A 62 8.67 4.42 7.44
C THR A 62 7.20 4.09 7.62
N ILE A 63 6.43 4.25 6.54
CA ILE A 63 5.04 3.82 6.44
C ILE A 63 4.90 2.97 5.19
N LYS A 64 4.30 1.79 5.32
CA LYS A 64 4.08 0.85 4.23
C LYS A 64 2.68 0.25 4.27
N HIS A 65 2.18 -0.06 3.08
CA HIS A 65 0.91 -0.72 2.84
C HIS A 65 1.08 -1.76 1.75
N CYS A 66 0.33 -2.85 1.91
CA CYS A 66 0.14 -3.89 0.92
C CYS A 66 -1.35 -3.98 0.62
N PHE A 67 -1.69 -3.74 -0.64
CA PHE A 67 -3.03 -3.91 -1.17
C PHE A 67 -3.15 -5.23 -1.92
N ARG A 68 -4.33 -5.83 -1.88
CA ARG A 68 -4.65 -7.02 -2.65
C ARG A 68 -5.81 -6.72 -3.59
N CYS A 69 -5.69 -7.09 -4.86
CA CYS A 69 -6.83 -7.04 -5.77
C CYS A 69 -7.89 -8.05 -5.33
N LYS A 70 -9.15 -7.63 -5.22
CA LYS A 70 -10.23 -8.54 -4.81
C LYS A 70 -10.50 -9.62 -5.88
N SER A 71 -10.31 -9.31 -7.16
CA SER A 71 -10.55 -10.22 -8.30
C SER A 71 -9.36 -11.14 -8.60
N CYS A 72 -8.16 -10.59 -8.78
CA CYS A 72 -7.00 -11.30 -9.33
C CYS A 72 -5.98 -11.74 -8.27
N LYS A 73 -6.17 -11.33 -7.00
CA LYS A 73 -5.28 -11.57 -5.86
C LYS A 73 -3.82 -11.14 -6.04
N LEU A 74 -3.52 -10.31 -7.03
CA LEU A 74 -2.23 -9.63 -7.17
C LEU A 74 -2.04 -8.62 -6.03
N TYR A 75 -0.81 -8.48 -5.56
CA TYR A 75 -0.44 -7.62 -4.45
C TYR A 75 0.32 -6.38 -4.92
N PHE A 76 0.01 -5.24 -4.30
CA PHE A 76 0.63 -3.95 -4.58
C PHE A 76 1.20 -3.40 -3.28
N LEU A 77 2.52 -3.27 -3.20
CA LEU A 77 3.22 -2.72 -2.05
C LEU A 77 3.62 -1.28 -2.35
N ILE A 78 3.21 -0.38 -1.48
CA ILE A 78 3.58 1.03 -1.52
C ILE A 78 4.10 1.44 -0.16
N GLY A 79 5.07 2.34 -0.10
CA GLY A 79 5.53 2.87 1.17
C GLY A 79 6.46 4.05 1.00
N ALA A 80 6.56 4.86 2.04
CA ALA A 80 7.47 5.99 2.10
C ALA A 80 8.35 5.89 3.34
N CYS A 81 9.55 6.45 3.22
CA CYS A 81 10.45 6.71 4.33
C CYS A 81 10.65 8.23 4.38
N ILE A 82 10.61 8.84 5.56
CA ILE A 82 10.81 10.31 5.68
C ILE A 82 12.19 10.76 5.17
N ARG A 83 13.15 9.83 5.04
CA ARG A 83 14.51 10.06 4.53
C ARG A 83 14.85 9.26 3.27
N GLY A 84 13.90 8.54 2.70
CA GLY A 84 14.16 7.57 1.63
C GLY A 84 13.19 7.69 0.47
N VAL A 85 13.53 7.04 -0.64
CA VAL A 85 12.70 7.03 -1.84
C VAL A 85 11.47 6.14 -1.62
N PRO A 86 10.25 6.62 -1.92
CA PRO A 86 9.07 5.79 -1.85
C PRO A 86 9.15 4.56 -2.74
N ILE A 87 8.62 3.44 -2.24
CA ILE A 87 8.61 2.15 -2.92
C ILE A 87 7.26 1.92 -3.59
N TYR A 88 7.29 1.28 -4.76
CA TYR A 88 6.12 0.87 -5.54
C TYR A 88 6.42 -0.50 -6.16
N GLU A 89 5.92 -1.57 -5.57
CA GLU A 89 6.17 -2.94 -6.02
C GLU A 89 4.87 -3.70 -6.31
N ILE A 90 4.94 -4.62 -7.26
CA ILE A 90 3.86 -5.53 -7.61
C ILE A 90 4.37 -6.94 -7.33
N LYS A 91 3.58 -7.75 -6.62
CA LYS A 91 3.94 -9.13 -6.29
C LYS A 91 2.79 -10.09 -6.61
N GLU A 92 3.14 -11.22 -7.22
CA GLU A 92 2.20 -12.32 -7.49
C GLU A 92 2.05 -13.25 -6.28
N ASN A 93 3.13 -13.51 -5.54
CA ASN A 93 3.12 -14.30 -4.33
C ASN A 93 3.53 -13.45 -3.11
N ILE A 94 2.68 -13.44 -2.08
CA ILE A 94 2.89 -12.71 -0.83
C ILE A 94 3.53 -13.54 0.28
N GLU A 95 3.62 -14.86 0.14
CA GLU A 95 4.19 -15.77 1.16
C GLU A 95 5.65 -15.48 1.46
N THR A 96 6.36 -14.84 0.53
CA THR A 96 7.75 -14.42 0.69
C THR A 96 7.91 -13.12 1.49
N VAL A 97 6.81 -12.42 1.76
CA VAL A 97 6.82 -11.15 2.49
C VAL A 97 6.55 -11.42 3.97
N ASN A 98 7.58 -11.30 4.80
CA ASN A 98 7.42 -11.32 6.24
C ASN A 98 6.93 -9.94 6.73
N PHE A 99 5.62 -9.78 6.87
CA PHE A 99 4.99 -8.53 7.32
C PHE A 99 5.41 -8.11 8.72
N ASP A 100 5.74 -9.06 9.61
CA ASP A 100 6.19 -8.72 10.96
C ASP A 100 7.55 -8.00 10.96
N ASN A 101 8.37 -8.23 9.94
CA ASN A 101 9.66 -7.58 9.77
C ASN A 101 9.57 -6.24 9.02
N ILE A 102 8.51 -6.01 8.24
CA ILE A 102 8.42 -4.82 7.36
C ILE A 102 7.37 -3.80 7.81
N LEU A 103 6.39 -4.20 8.61
CA LEU A 103 5.34 -3.35 9.15
C LEU A 103 5.46 -3.23 10.68
N TRP A 104 5.36 -2.01 11.19
CA TRP A 104 5.20 -1.76 12.61
C TRP A 104 3.73 -1.80 13.02
N GLY A 105 2.81 -1.48 12.10
CA GLY A 105 1.38 -1.56 12.37
C GLY A 105 0.75 -2.90 11.99
N ARG A 106 -0.52 -3.05 12.34
CA ARG A 106 -1.32 -4.26 12.11
C ARG A 106 -2.70 -3.92 11.53
N PHE A 107 -2.73 -3.10 10.49
CA PHE A 107 -3.97 -2.72 9.78
C PHE A 107 -4.18 -3.56 8.53
N GLY A 108 -5.44 -3.81 8.17
CA GLY A 108 -5.81 -4.55 6.96
C GLY A 108 -6.47 -5.91 7.22
N THR A 109 -6.92 -6.55 6.14
CA THR A 109 -7.71 -7.78 6.23
C THR A 109 -6.94 -9.00 6.72
N LEU A 110 -5.61 -9.00 6.61
CA LEU A 110 -4.72 -10.01 7.20
C LEU A 110 -4.91 -10.12 8.72
N TYR A 111 -5.06 -8.99 9.40
CA TYR A 111 -5.12 -8.94 10.87
C TYR A 111 -6.55 -9.00 11.43
N LYS A 112 -7.56 -8.74 10.59
CA LYS A 112 -8.98 -8.79 10.98
C LYS A 112 -9.51 -10.21 11.21
N GLN A 113 -8.76 -11.26 10.88
CA GLN A 113 -9.20 -12.65 11.02
C GLN A 113 -8.92 -13.28 12.39
N ASN A 114 -8.19 -12.60 13.29
CA ASN A 114 -7.86 -13.12 14.62
C ASN A 114 -8.81 -12.66 15.76
N SER A 115 -9.96 -12.07 15.42
CA SER A 115 -10.99 -11.71 16.41
C SER A 115 -12.22 -12.61 16.27
N ARG A 116 -12.04 -13.90 16.55
CA ARG A 116 -13.12 -14.84 16.87
C ARG A 116 -12.87 -15.45 18.24
#